data_AF-A0A2T4ZG39-F1
#
_entry.id   AF-A0A2T4ZG39-F1
#
_cell.length_a   1.000
_cell.length_b   1.000
_cell.length_c   1.000
_cell.angle_alpha   90.00
_cell.angle_beta   90.00
_cell.angle_gamma   90.00
#
_symmetry.space_group_name_H-M   'P 1'
#
loop_
_entity.id
_entity.type
_entity.pdbx_description
1 polymer ?
#
loop_
_entity_poly.entity_id
_entity_poly.type
_entity_poly.pdbx_seq_one_letter_code
_entity_poly.pdbx_strand_id
1 'polypeptide(L)'
;MPDTSARHVIDDIVAHRAREGLTDKVNRLIDTFAENADSYTAEQAVTVDEVIARLIVDITPEGRIAIAERIAGDPKAPRLVIEQLAGDDWAEVASPVLMKSPQLSDETLLKIIDSKGHSHLLAISRRRSITPAVAESLVERGNRTVIRTLARNPGVALSPQARHDLEKRQKARLEELRKAPRKAVEYPAELHREDGEKPVRCRLIDISKTGARLTLAAMARPTGRLVLSFASAAVQRPCEPVWQDGRDIGVRFV
;
A
#
# COMPACT_ATOMS: atom_id res chain seq x y z
N MET A 1 0.57 -29.63 41.35
CA MET A 1 -0.73 -30.14 40.83
C MET A 1 -0.74 -29.88 39.34
N PRO A 2 -0.80 -30.89 38.45
CA PRO A 2 -0.79 -30.64 37.02
C PRO A 2 -2.17 -30.10 36.60
N ASP A 3 -2.11 -28.91 35.99
CA ASP A 3 -3.10 -28.14 35.26
C ASP A 3 -4.36 -28.89 34.77
N THR A 4 -5.42 -28.82 35.57
CA THR A 4 -6.76 -29.33 35.22
C THR A 4 -7.44 -28.47 34.15
N SER A 5 -7.01 -27.22 33.98
CA SER A 5 -7.62 -26.25 33.07
C SER A 5 -7.26 -26.56 31.61
N ALA A 6 -5.98 -26.80 31.33
CA ALA A 6 -5.52 -27.15 29.98
C ALA A 6 -6.10 -28.49 29.47
N ARG A 7 -6.27 -29.48 30.35
CA ARG A 7 -6.89 -30.77 29.98
C ARG A 7 -8.36 -30.62 29.59
N HIS A 8 -9.12 -29.83 30.35
CA HIS A 8 -10.54 -29.62 30.08
C HIS A 8 -10.76 -28.91 28.73
N VAL A 9 -9.89 -27.95 28.40
CA VAL A 9 -9.89 -27.27 27.10
C VAL A 9 -9.61 -28.25 25.95
N ILE A 10 -8.64 -29.15 26.10
CA ILE A 10 -8.32 -30.16 25.08
C ILE A 10 -9.45 -31.19 24.91
N ASP A 11 -10.08 -31.63 26.00
CA ASP A 11 -11.18 -32.61 25.95
C ASP A 11 -12.45 -32.01 25.31
N ASP A 12 -12.76 -30.75 25.57
CA ASP A 12 -13.88 -30.04 24.90
C ASP A 12 -13.66 -29.90 23.38
N ILE A 13 -12.41 -29.79 22.95
CA ILE A 13 -12.00 -29.63 21.54
C ILE A 13 -12.19 -30.91 20.74
N VAL A 14 -11.93 -32.09 21.33
CA VAL A 14 -12.05 -33.38 20.62
C VAL A 14 -13.53 -33.77 20.38
N ALA A 15 -14.45 -33.30 21.22
CA ALA A 15 -15.82 -33.81 21.25
C ALA A 15 -16.80 -33.22 20.20
N HIS A 16 -16.51 -32.09 19.54
CA HIS A 16 -17.59 -31.23 19.02
C HIS A 16 -17.61 -30.90 17.51
N ARG A 17 -17.32 -31.89 16.66
CA ARG A 17 -17.27 -31.84 15.17
C ARG A 17 -18.59 -31.56 14.40
N ALA A 18 -19.60 -30.92 14.99
CA ALA A 18 -20.87 -30.63 14.32
C ALA A 18 -20.99 -29.14 13.89
N ARG A 19 -21.28 -28.94 12.60
CA ARG A 19 -21.21 -27.68 11.85
C ARG A 19 -22.42 -26.78 12.09
N GLU A 20 -22.38 -26.02 13.17
CA GLU A 20 -22.95 -24.67 13.34
C GLU A 20 -22.45 -24.21 14.72
N GLY A 21 -21.76 -23.07 14.76
CA GLY A 21 -21.10 -22.56 15.97
C GLY A 21 -19.61 -22.90 16.14
N LEU A 22 -18.92 -23.44 15.12
CA LEU A 22 -17.46 -23.64 15.20
C LEU A 22 -16.69 -22.31 15.30
N THR A 23 -17.12 -21.29 14.57
CA THR A 23 -16.57 -19.93 14.67
C THR A 23 -16.70 -19.37 16.08
N ASP A 24 -17.87 -19.51 16.70
CA ASP A 24 -18.10 -19.04 18.08
C ASP A 24 -17.26 -19.80 19.10
N LYS A 25 -17.08 -21.11 18.90
CA LYS A 25 -16.22 -21.94 19.75
C LYS A 25 -14.76 -21.54 19.62
N VAL A 26 -14.26 -21.36 18.40
CA VAL A 26 -12.90 -20.88 18.17
C VAL A 26 -12.69 -19.49 18.75
N ASN A 27 -13.68 -18.61 18.64
CA ASN A 27 -13.61 -17.30 19.29
C ASN A 27 -13.49 -17.43 20.82
N ARG A 28 -14.30 -18.27 21.47
CA ARG A 28 -14.18 -18.53 22.91
C ARG A 28 -12.81 -19.10 23.29
N LEU A 29 -12.25 -20.01 22.49
CA LEU A 29 -10.92 -20.57 22.74
C LEU A 29 -9.83 -19.51 22.63
N ILE A 30 -9.93 -18.62 21.63
CA ILE A 30 -9.03 -17.47 21.50
C ILE A 30 -9.16 -16.54 22.72
N ASP A 31 -10.38 -16.31 23.21
CA ASP A 31 -10.61 -15.45 24.38
C ASP A 31 -9.97 -16.08 25.63
N THR A 32 -10.21 -17.37 25.85
CA THR A 32 -9.59 -18.12 26.94
C THR A 32 -8.07 -18.10 26.84
N PHE A 33 -7.53 -18.22 25.62
CA PHE A 33 -6.09 -18.12 25.40
C PHE A 33 -5.55 -16.75 25.81
N ALA A 34 -6.19 -15.67 25.34
CA ALA A 34 -5.75 -14.31 25.60
C ALA A 34 -5.89 -13.92 27.09
N GLU A 35 -6.94 -14.38 27.76
CA GLU A 35 -7.17 -14.19 29.20
C GLU A 35 -6.09 -14.89 30.05
N ASN A 36 -5.62 -16.05 29.62
CA ASN A 36 -4.63 -16.86 30.34
C ASN A 36 -3.20 -16.68 29.82
N ALA A 37 -2.96 -15.74 28.89
CA ALA A 37 -1.68 -15.57 28.21
C ALA A 37 -0.48 -15.38 29.18
N ASP A 38 -0.70 -14.68 30.30
CA ASP A 38 0.34 -14.42 31.31
C ASP A 38 0.56 -15.60 32.27
N SER A 39 -0.32 -16.61 32.24
CA SER A 39 -0.29 -17.79 33.13
C SER A 39 0.27 -19.05 32.47
N TYR A 40 0.28 -19.10 31.13
CA TYR A 40 0.80 -20.25 30.39
C TYR A 40 2.32 -20.32 30.43
N THR A 41 2.86 -21.53 30.47
CA THR A 41 4.25 -21.75 30.03
C THR A 41 4.34 -21.60 28.51
N ALA A 42 5.56 -21.36 27.99
CA ALA A 42 5.78 -21.25 26.55
C ALA A 42 5.30 -22.50 25.78
N GLU A 43 5.53 -23.70 26.34
CA GLU A 43 5.08 -24.97 25.74
C GLU A 43 3.55 -25.11 25.72
N GLN A 44 2.88 -24.68 26.79
CA GLN A 44 1.42 -24.69 26.86
C GLN A 44 0.81 -23.72 25.86
N ALA A 45 1.35 -22.50 25.78
CA ALA A 45 0.89 -21.50 24.83
C ALA A 45 1.00 -22.01 23.39
N VAL A 46 2.15 -22.61 23.00
CA VAL A 46 2.32 -23.21 21.67
C VAL A 46 1.30 -24.33 21.43
N THR A 47 1.11 -25.22 22.39
CA THR A 47 0.18 -26.35 22.24
C THR A 47 -1.26 -25.88 22.03
N VAL A 48 -1.73 -24.92 22.81
CA VAL A 48 -3.10 -24.39 22.68
C VAL A 48 -3.25 -23.63 21.35
N ASP A 49 -2.25 -22.84 20.97
CA ASP A 49 -2.22 -22.12 19.70
C ASP A 49 -2.31 -23.07 18.50
N GLU A 50 -1.53 -24.16 18.49
CA GLU A 50 -1.60 -25.20 17.45
C GLU A 50 -2.99 -25.85 17.34
N VAL A 51 -3.63 -26.08 18.48
CA VAL A 51 -4.97 -26.67 18.50
C VAL A 51 -6.00 -25.70 17.91
N ILE A 52 -5.96 -24.42 18.28
CA ILE A 52 -6.85 -23.40 17.71
C ILE A 52 -6.60 -23.27 16.20
N ALA A 53 -5.33 -23.23 15.77
CA ALA A 53 -4.92 -23.15 14.38
C ALA A 53 -5.51 -24.30 13.53
N ARG A 54 -5.48 -25.54 14.05
CA ARG A 54 -6.09 -26.70 13.39
C ARG A 54 -7.61 -26.56 13.23
N LEU A 55 -8.31 -26.00 14.22
CA LEU A 55 -9.76 -25.78 14.14
C LEU A 55 -10.13 -24.72 13.09
N ILE A 56 -9.28 -23.70 12.89
CA ILE A 56 -9.52 -22.65 11.89
C ILE A 56 -9.58 -23.20 10.46
N VAL A 57 -8.87 -24.29 10.16
CA VAL A 57 -8.87 -24.92 8.83
C VAL A 57 -10.28 -25.34 8.40
N ASP A 58 -11.10 -25.78 9.35
CA ASP A 58 -12.47 -26.27 9.09
C ASP A 58 -13.53 -25.13 9.09
N ILE A 59 -13.13 -23.88 9.35
CA ILE A 59 -14.03 -22.72 9.37
C ILE A 59 -14.25 -22.20 7.97
N THR A 60 -15.47 -21.79 7.66
CA THR A 60 -15.79 -21.15 6.37
C THR A 60 -15.00 -19.85 6.18
N PRO A 61 -14.76 -19.42 4.94
CA PRO A 61 -14.05 -18.18 4.69
C PRO A 61 -14.66 -16.97 5.40
N GLU A 62 -16.00 -16.87 5.46
CA GLU A 62 -16.71 -15.79 6.17
C GLU A 62 -16.42 -15.83 7.68
N GLY A 63 -16.39 -17.02 8.27
CA GLY A 63 -16.02 -17.20 9.67
C GLY A 63 -14.56 -16.85 9.93
N ARG A 64 -13.64 -17.17 9.01
CA ARG A 64 -12.23 -16.79 9.13
C ARG A 64 -12.03 -15.28 8.99
N ILE A 65 -12.78 -14.61 8.11
CA ILE A 65 -12.81 -13.14 8.04
C ILE A 65 -13.23 -12.56 9.38
N ALA A 66 -14.35 -13.03 9.94
CA ALA A 66 -14.86 -12.56 11.23
C ALA A 66 -13.84 -12.74 12.36
N ILE A 67 -13.17 -13.89 12.42
CA ILE A 67 -12.10 -14.16 13.38
C ILE A 67 -10.92 -13.20 13.15
N ALA A 68 -10.44 -13.09 11.90
CA ALA A 68 -9.31 -12.25 11.55
C ALA A 68 -9.55 -10.78 11.92
N GLU A 69 -10.73 -10.23 11.60
CA GLU A 69 -11.10 -8.85 11.96
C GLU A 69 -11.10 -8.62 13.46
N ARG A 70 -11.58 -9.60 14.23
CA ARG A 70 -11.68 -9.54 15.69
C ARG A 70 -10.32 -9.51 16.37
N ILE A 71 -9.41 -10.40 15.95
CA ILE A 71 -8.10 -10.57 16.60
C ILE A 71 -7.00 -9.70 16.00
N ALA A 72 -7.27 -9.04 14.87
CA ALA A 72 -6.28 -8.33 14.06
C ALA A 72 -5.40 -7.34 14.83
N GLY A 73 -5.91 -6.70 15.88
CA GLY A 73 -5.15 -5.70 16.65
C GLY A 73 -4.71 -6.18 18.03
N ASP A 74 -5.02 -7.42 18.41
CA ASP A 74 -4.81 -7.90 19.77
C ASP A 74 -3.36 -8.37 19.97
N PRO A 75 -2.59 -7.75 20.88
CA PRO A 75 -1.23 -8.19 21.19
C PRO A 75 -1.17 -9.51 21.97
N LYS A 76 -2.29 -10.04 22.48
CA LYS A 76 -2.34 -11.36 23.16
C LYS A 76 -2.90 -12.47 22.27
N ALA A 77 -3.20 -12.18 21.00
CA ALA A 77 -3.70 -13.18 20.07
C ALA A 77 -2.70 -14.34 19.88
N PRO A 78 -3.18 -15.59 19.71
CA PRO A 78 -2.32 -16.74 19.42
C PRO A 78 -1.53 -16.51 18.12
N ARG A 79 -0.22 -16.75 18.17
CA ARG A 79 0.70 -16.33 17.10
C ARG A 79 0.53 -17.20 15.85
N LEU A 80 0.46 -18.52 15.99
CA LEU A 80 0.26 -19.45 14.85
C LEU A 80 -1.08 -19.19 14.16
N VAL A 81 -2.13 -18.90 14.93
CA VAL A 81 -3.42 -18.46 14.37
C VAL A 81 -3.28 -17.20 13.52
N ILE A 82 -2.59 -16.17 14.02
CA ILE A 82 -2.34 -14.93 13.27
C ILE A 82 -1.55 -15.21 11.99
N GLU A 83 -0.48 -16.01 12.08
CA GLU A 83 0.35 -16.36 10.93
C GLU A 83 -0.42 -17.17 9.88
N GLN A 84 -1.27 -18.11 10.31
CA GLN A 84 -2.13 -18.90 9.43
C GLN A 84 -3.15 -18.02 8.70
N LEU A 85 -3.83 -17.11 9.41
CA LEU A 85 -4.79 -16.18 8.78
C LEU A 85 -4.08 -15.22 7.82
N ALA A 86 -2.89 -14.73 8.17
CA ALA A 86 -2.09 -13.87 7.31
C ALA A 86 -1.63 -14.58 6.02
N GLY A 87 -1.38 -15.88 6.12
CA GLY A 87 -1.03 -16.77 5.02
C GLY A 87 -2.22 -17.35 4.24
N ASP A 88 -3.46 -17.00 4.58
CA ASP A 88 -4.65 -17.48 3.87
C ASP A 88 -4.60 -17.04 2.40
N ASP A 89 -5.08 -17.90 1.50
CA ASP A 89 -5.12 -17.59 0.06
C ASP A 89 -6.12 -16.46 -0.26
N TRP A 90 -7.14 -16.29 0.58
CA TRP A 90 -8.15 -15.26 0.42
C TRP A 90 -7.66 -13.99 1.09
N ALA A 91 -7.44 -12.95 0.28
CA ALA A 91 -6.89 -11.69 0.77
C ALA A 91 -7.83 -11.01 1.78
N GLU A 92 -9.13 -11.26 1.70
CA GLU A 92 -10.15 -10.79 2.63
C GLU A 92 -9.93 -11.33 4.04
N VAL A 93 -9.51 -12.59 4.17
CA VAL A 93 -9.15 -13.20 5.46
C VAL A 93 -7.83 -12.64 5.98
N ALA A 94 -6.83 -12.52 5.11
CA ALA A 94 -5.49 -12.10 5.50
C ALA A 94 -5.37 -10.60 5.79
N SER A 95 -6.15 -9.76 5.12
CA SER A 95 -5.98 -8.29 5.16
C SER A 95 -6.06 -7.69 6.56
N PRO A 96 -7.04 -8.03 7.43
CA PRO A 96 -7.13 -7.44 8.77
C PRO A 96 -5.86 -7.67 9.61
N VAL A 97 -5.39 -8.93 9.66
CA VAL A 97 -4.20 -9.30 10.45
C VAL A 97 -2.92 -8.76 9.82
N LEU A 98 -2.77 -8.80 8.50
CA LEU A 98 -1.63 -8.21 7.80
C LEU A 98 -1.51 -6.70 8.05
N MET A 99 -2.63 -5.99 8.13
CA MET A 99 -2.64 -4.54 8.35
C MET A 99 -2.35 -4.12 9.79
N LYS A 100 -2.81 -4.90 10.78
CA LYS A 100 -2.93 -4.42 12.17
C LYS A 100 -2.13 -5.24 13.18
N SER A 101 -1.84 -6.51 12.90
CA SER A 101 -1.37 -7.41 13.96
C SER A 101 0.07 -7.11 14.35
N PRO A 102 0.34 -6.92 15.66
CA PRO A 102 1.69 -6.80 16.19
C PRO A 102 2.38 -8.17 16.33
N GLN A 103 1.64 -9.28 16.24
CA GLN A 103 2.17 -10.65 16.37
C GLN A 103 2.91 -11.15 15.12
N LEU A 104 2.77 -10.44 13.98
CA LEU A 104 3.48 -10.76 12.75
C LEU A 104 4.91 -10.23 12.78
N SER A 105 5.87 -11.15 12.65
CA SER A 105 7.28 -10.82 12.49
C SER A 105 7.59 -10.36 11.06
N ASP A 106 8.67 -9.60 10.90
CA ASP A 106 9.18 -9.19 9.59
C ASP A 106 9.49 -10.40 8.70
N GLU A 107 10.00 -11.50 9.27
CA GLU A 107 10.29 -12.73 8.53
C GLU A 107 9.01 -13.32 7.92
N THR A 108 7.91 -13.36 8.69
CA THR A 108 6.61 -13.83 8.20
C THR A 108 6.06 -12.88 7.13
N LEU A 109 6.17 -11.56 7.32
CA LEU A 109 5.75 -10.58 6.31
C LEU A 109 6.51 -10.74 4.99
N LEU A 110 7.83 -10.94 5.04
CA LEU A 110 8.66 -11.17 3.87
C LEU A 110 8.25 -12.45 3.13
N LYS A 111 8.04 -13.57 3.85
CA LYS A 111 7.53 -14.83 3.26
C LYS A 111 6.19 -14.64 2.54
N ILE A 112 5.30 -13.82 3.11
CA ILE A 112 4.00 -13.52 2.50
C ILE A 112 4.17 -12.65 1.27
N ILE A 113 5.03 -11.63 1.31
CA ILE A 113 5.35 -10.83 0.13
C ILE A 113 5.90 -11.71 -0.99
N ASP A 114 6.71 -12.71 -0.63
CA ASP A 114 7.35 -13.62 -1.58
C ASP A 114 6.40 -14.65 -2.22
N SER A 115 5.34 -15.04 -1.52
CA SER A 115 4.47 -16.13 -1.97
C SER A 115 3.07 -15.69 -2.40
N LYS A 116 2.58 -14.53 -1.95
CA LYS A 116 1.19 -14.10 -2.14
C LYS A 116 1.02 -13.01 -3.19
N GLY A 117 -0.24 -12.77 -3.54
CA GLY A 117 -0.66 -11.82 -4.56
C GLY A 117 -0.72 -10.37 -4.07
N HIS A 118 -0.92 -9.45 -5.02
CA HIS A 118 -0.88 -8.00 -4.77
C HIS A 118 -1.89 -7.49 -3.73
N SER A 119 -3.00 -8.20 -3.49
CA SER A 119 -3.97 -7.84 -2.46
C SER A 119 -3.39 -7.99 -1.06
N HIS A 120 -2.63 -9.06 -0.79
CA HIS A 120 -1.88 -9.25 0.46
C HIS A 120 -0.81 -8.17 0.62
N LEU A 121 -0.02 -7.92 -0.43
CA LEU A 121 1.00 -6.86 -0.41
C LEU A 121 0.39 -5.48 -0.15
N LEU A 122 -0.81 -5.22 -0.68
CA LEU A 122 -1.54 -3.97 -0.41
C LEU A 122 -1.92 -3.85 1.06
N ALA A 123 -2.36 -4.94 1.70
CA ALA A 123 -2.63 -4.97 3.13
C ALA A 123 -1.35 -4.66 3.94
N ILE A 124 -0.23 -5.29 3.61
CA ILE A 124 1.06 -5.04 4.29
C ILE A 124 1.49 -3.58 4.11
N SER A 125 1.34 -3.00 2.91
CA SER A 125 1.70 -1.60 2.64
C SER A 125 0.90 -0.57 3.45
N ARG A 126 -0.21 -0.97 4.08
CA ARG A 126 -1.07 -0.13 4.93
C ARG A 126 -0.77 -0.27 6.43
N ARG A 127 0.21 -1.10 6.83
CA ARG A 127 0.62 -1.23 8.24
C ARG A 127 1.10 0.11 8.79
N ARG A 128 0.85 0.35 10.08
CA ARG A 128 1.28 1.58 10.76
C ARG A 128 2.80 1.73 10.88
N SER A 129 3.52 0.61 10.87
CA SER A 129 4.97 0.57 10.91
C SER A 129 5.46 -0.49 9.92
N ILE A 130 6.39 -0.11 9.06
CA ILE A 130 7.02 -0.98 8.06
C ILE A 130 8.53 -0.76 8.13
N THR A 131 9.26 -1.85 8.35
CA THR A 131 10.73 -1.81 8.39
C THR A 131 11.32 -1.66 6.99
N PRO A 132 12.59 -1.21 6.88
CA PRO A 132 13.22 -1.02 5.57
C PRO A 132 13.21 -2.27 4.70
N ALA A 133 13.50 -3.45 5.26
CA ALA A 133 13.54 -4.71 4.53
C ALA A 133 12.18 -5.07 3.92
N VAL A 134 11.10 -4.94 4.69
CA VAL A 134 9.73 -5.19 4.21
C VAL A 134 9.34 -4.16 3.15
N ALA A 135 9.70 -2.89 3.35
CA ALA A 135 9.41 -1.83 2.39
C ALA A 135 10.13 -2.05 1.05
N GLU A 136 11.39 -2.45 1.07
CA GLU A 136 12.17 -2.78 -0.13
C GLU A 136 11.54 -3.93 -0.92
N SER A 137 11.17 -5.01 -0.25
CA SER A 137 10.48 -6.15 -0.88
C SER A 137 9.12 -5.74 -1.47
N LEU A 138 8.36 -4.87 -0.79
CA LEU A 138 7.14 -4.27 -1.34
C LEU A 138 7.41 -3.37 -2.54
N VAL A 139 8.51 -2.61 -2.55
CA VAL A 139 8.92 -1.78 -3.70
C VAL A 139 9.27 -2.65 -4.89
N GLU A 140 9.95 -3.77 -4.68
CA GLU A 140 10.37 -4.69 -5.73
C GLU A 140 9.18 -5.45 -6.34
N ARG A 141 8.30 -6.01 -5.50
CA ARG A 141 7.22 -6.89 -5.96
C ARG A 141 5.87 -6.23 -6.13
N GLY A 142 5.65 -5.10 -5.45
CA GLY A 142 4.35 -4.43 -5.43
C GLY A 142 3.94 -3.90 -6.80
N ASN A 143 2.65 -4.04 -7.12
CA ASN A 143 2.05 -3.37 -8.26
C ASN A 143 1.86 -1.87 -7.98
N ARG A 144 1.39 -1.15 -8.99
CA ARG A 144 1.11 0.28 -8.91
C ARG A 144 0.33 0.73 -7.67
N THR A 145 -0.67 -0.05 -7.23
CA THR A 145 -1.51 0.32 -6.08
C THR A 145 -0.72 0.19 -4.78
N VAL A 146 0.05 -0.91 -4.63
CA VAL A 146 0.95 -1.13 -3.49
C VAL A 146 1.98 -0.01 -3.40
N ILE A 147 2.68 0.28 -4.50
CA ILE A 147 3.71 1.34 -4.57
C ILE A 147 3.14 2.71 -4.18
N ARG A 148 1.95 3.05 -4.67
CA ARG A 148 1.29 4.32 -4.33
C ARG A 148 0.90 4.38 -2.86
N THR A 149 0.39 3.29 -2.31
CA THR A 149 -0.01 3.22 -0.91
C THR A 149 1.21 3.31 0.00
N LEU A 150 2.28 2.59 -0.31
CA LEU A 150 3.54 2.62 0.43
C LEU A 150 4.15 4.03 0.44
N ALA A 151 4.19 4.72 -0.71
CA ALA A 151 4.72 6.08 -0.81
C ALA A 151 3.96 7.13 0.02
N ARG A 152 2.69 6.84 0.35
CA ARG A 152 1.84 7.72 1.17
C ARG A 152 1.78 7.29 2.63
N ASN A 153 2.44 6.19 2.97
CA ASN A 153 2.40 5.67 4.32
C ASN A 153 3.51 6.33 5.16
N PRO A 154 3.17 7.15 6.18
CA PRO A 154 4.14 7.86 6.99
C PRO A 154 4.93 6.92 7.91
N GLY A 155 4.44 5.70 8.15
CA GLY A 155 5.06 4.69 9.00
C GLY A 155 6.16 3.87 8.34
N VAL A 156 6.55 4.20 7.10
CA VAL A 156 7.58 3.48 6.36
C VAL A 156 8.95 4.07 6.65
N ALA A 157 9.79 3.29 7.31
CA ALA A 157 11.21 3.59 7.38
C ALA A 157 11.86 3.12 6.07
N LEU A 158 12.05 4.01 5.10
CA LEU A 158 12.75 3.68 3.85
C LEU A 158 14.25 3.96 3.95
N SER A 159 15.07 3.00 3.50
CA SER A 159 16.49 3.22 3.21
C SER A 159 16.65 4.24 2.06
N PRO A 160 17.82 4.90 1.90
CA PRO A 160 18.07 5.79 0.76
C PRO A 160 17.88 5.08 -0.59
N GLN A 161 18.27 3.81 -0.69
CA GLN A 161 18.10 3.00 -1.90
C GLN A 161 16.62 2.73 -2.20
N ALA A 162 15.85 2.32 -1.18
CA ALA A 162 14.42 2.08 -1.32
C ALA A 162 13.65 3.33 -1.75
N ARG A 163 14.05 4.51 -1.23
CA ARG A 163 13.50 5.81 -1.67
C ARG A 163 13.79 6.07 -3.15
N HIS A 164 15.03 5.85 -3.58
CA HIS A 164 15.42 6.04 -4.97
C HIS A 164 14.63 5.12 -5.91
N ASP A 165 14.50 3.84 -5.57
CA ASP A 165 13.78 2.87 -6.40
C ASP A 165 12.28 3.16 -6.44
N LEU A 166 11.71 3.63 -5.33
CA LEU A 166 10.33 4.09 -5.25
C LEU A 166 10.08 5.30 -6.17
N GLU A 167 10.95 6.31 -6.12
CA GLU A 167 10.89 7.49 -6.99
C GLU A 167 11.04 7.10 -8.47
N LYS A 168 11.99 6.21 -8.78
CA LYS A 168 12.21 5.69 -10.14
C LYS A 168 10.95 5.00 -10.68
N ARG A 169 10.30 4.13 -9.89
CA ARG A 169 9.03 3.50 -10.28
C ARG A 169 7.89 4.50 -10.47
N GLN A 170 7.82 5.53 -9.63
CA GLN A 170 6.83 6.61 -9.81
C GLN A 170 7.08 7.43 -11.08
N LYS A 171 8.35 7.71 -11.41
CA LYS A 171 8.73 8.45 -12.62
C LYS A 171 8.47 7.64 -13.89
N ALA A 172 8.81 6.36 -13.91
CA ALA A 172 8.50 5.45 -15.02
C ALA A 172 6.99 5.43 -15.32
N ARG A 173 6.14 5.47 -14.29
CA ARG A 173 4.68 5.62 -14.46
C ARG A 173 4.29 6.95 -15.11
N LEU A 174 4.88 8.06 -14.70
CA LEU A 174 4.63 9.36 -15.33
C LEU A 174 5.07 9.34 -16.80
N GLU A 175 6.07 8.55 -17.14
CA GLU A 175 6.52 8.31 -18.51
C GLU A 175 5.53 7.43 -19.30
N GLU A 176 5.06 6.32 -18.74
CA GLU A 176 4.06 5.43 -19.37
C GLU A 176 2.68 6.08 -19.58
N LEU A 177 2.24 6.95 -18.66
CA LEU A 177 0.95 7.66 -18.79
C LEU A 177 0.96 8.75 -19.88
N ARG A 178 2.13 9.10 -20.43
CA ARG A 178 2.22 10.11 -21.49
C ARG A 178 1.80 9.48 -22.82
N LYS A 179 0.75 10.03 -23.43
CA LYS A 179 0.30 9.65 -24.79
C LYS A 179 1.35 9.88 -25.88
N ALA A 180 2.39 10.66 -25.61
CA ALA A 180 3.45 10.96 -26.56
C ALA A 180 4.81 11.13 -25.84
N PRO A 181 5.91 10.65 -26.46
CA PRO A 181 7.26 10.88 -25.95
C PRO A 181 7.55 12.40 -25.91
N ARG A 182 8.23 12.83 -24.84
CA ARG A 182 8.64 14.22 -24.63
C ARG A 182 10.12 14.37 -24.93
N LYS A 183 10.47 15.39 -25.71
CA LYS A 183 11.85 15.80 -25.92
C LYS A 183 12.17 16.88 -24.91
N ALA A 184 13.21 16.66 -24.10
CA ALA A 184 13.77 17.72 -23.26
C ALA A 184 14.40 18.77 -24.18
N VAL A 185 13.99 20.01 -23.99
CA VAL A 185 14.44 21.17 -24.76
C VAL A 185 14.44 22.35 -23.82
N GLU A 186 15.60 22.97 -23.61
CA GLU A 186 15.66 24.23 -22.87
C GLU A 186 15.69 25.37 -23.90
N TYR A 187 14.54 26.05 -24.06
CA TYR A 187 14.40 27.03 -25.13
C TYR A 187 13.56 28.24 -24.70
N PRO A 188 14.01 29.50 -24.94
CA PRO A 188 13.22 30.68 -24.66
C PRO A 188 11.90 30.73 -25.46
N ALA A 189 10.80 31.00 -24.78
CA ALA A 189 9.47 31.05 -25.37
C ALA A 189 8.61 32.13 -24.71
N GLU A 190 7.48 32.48 -25.33
CA GLU A 190 6.51 33.42 -24.76
C GLU A 190 5.11 32.82 -24.82
N LEU A 191 4.32 33.06 -23.78
CA LEU A 191 2.90 32.78 -23.75
C LEU A 191 2.12 34.06 -24.02
N HIS A 192 1.40 34.08 -25.13
CA HIS A 192 0.47 35.13 -25.48
C HIS A 192 -0.93 34.75 -25.00
N ARG A 193 -1.65 35.71 -24.43
CA ARG A 193 -3.03 35.56 -23.98
C ARG A 193 -3.97 36.17 -25.03
N GLU A 194 -5.19 35.63 -25.17
CA GLU A 194 -6.20 36.20 -26.08
C GLU A 194 -6.72 37.57 -25.61
N ASP A 195 -6.59 37.89 -24.32
CA ASP A 195 -7.02 39.17 -23.72
C ASP A 195 -6.14 40.38 -24.11
N GLY A 196 -5.06 40.17 -24.88
CA GLY A 196 -4.16 41.23 -25.31
C GLY A 196 -3.20 41.73 -24.22
N GLU A 197 -3.13 41.06 -23.06
CA GLU A 197 -2.13 41.35 -22.04
C GLU A 197 -0.69 41.08 -22.53
N LYS A 198 0.29 41.67 -21.83
CA LYS A 198 1.71 41.51 -22.16
C LYS A 198 2.10 40.02 -22.15
N PRO A 199 2.90 39.57 -23.15
CA PRO A 199 3.36 38.18 -23.20
C PRO A 199 4.11 37.78 -21.94
N VAL A 200 3.82 36.58 -21.44
CA VAL A 200 4.55 36.02 -20.31
C VAL A 200 5.77 35.28 -20.85
N ARG A 201 6.96 35.85 -20.64
CA ARG A 201 8.22 35.18 -20.97
C ARG A 201 8.34 33.89 -20.16
N CYS A 202 8.80 32.84 -20.81
CA CYS A 202 8.98 31.53 -20.22
C CYS A 202 10.16 30.79 -20.86
N ARG A 203 10.58 29.68 -20.25
CA ARG A 203 11.43 28.70 -20.90
C ARG A 203 10.63 27.43 -21.13
N LEU A 204 10.66 26.94 -22.35
CA LEU A 204 10.30 25.57 -22.64
C LEU A 204 11.31 24.65 -21.96
N ILE A 205 10.82 23.62 -21.28
CA ILE A 205 11.65 22.62 -20.59
C ILE A 205 11.54 21.25 -21.28
N ASP A 206 10.33 20.91 -21.71
CA ASP A 206 10.07 19.73 -22.52
C ASP A 206 8.84 19.91 -23.40
N ILE A 207 8.81 19.21 -24.53
CA ILE A 207 7.72 19.26 -25.51
C ILE A 207 7.41 17.87 -26.08
N SER A 208 6.13 17.61 -26.34
CA SER A 208 5.63 16.43 -27.05
C SER A 208 4.67 16.84 -28.16
N LYS A 209 4.14 15.87 -28.90
CA LYS A 209 3.07 16.12 -29.89
C LYS A 209 1.81 16.75 -29.28
N THR A 210 1.52 16.52 -28.00
CA THR A 210 0.24 16.88 -27.37
C THR A 210 0.34 18.01 -26.35
N GLY A 211 1.55 18.52 -26.07
CA GLY A 211 1.73 19.56 -25.06
C GLY A 211 3.18 19.78 -24.66
N ALA A 212 3.38 20.74 -23.77
CA ALA A 212 4.69 21.20 -23.30
C ALA A 212 4.69 21.48 -21.80
N ARG A 213 5.88 21.45 -21.19
CA ARG A 213 6.12 22.02 -19.87
C ARG A 213 6.99 23.27 -20.00
N LEU A 214 6.59 24.33 -19.32
CA LEU A 214 7.23 25.64 -19.35
C LEU A 214 7.55 26.10 -17.93
N THR A 215 8.59 26.90 -17.76
CA THR A 215 8.87 27.66 -16.53
C THR A 215 8.70 29.14 -16.82
N LEU A 216 7.79 29.80 -16.12
CA LEU A 216 7.49 31.22 -16.27
C LEU A 216 8.60 32.09 -15.67
N ALA A 217 8.92 33.21 -16.31
CA ALA A 217 9.92 34.15 -15.83
C ALA A 217 9.48 34.86 -14.54
N ALA A 218 8.17 35.09 -14.38
CA ALA A 218 7.55 35.69 -13.19
C ALA A 218 6.39 34.83 -12.69
N MET A 219 5.98 35.04 -11.43
CA MET A 219 4.73 34.44 -10.94
C MET A 219 3.54 35.06 -11.65
N ALA A 220 2.99 34.34 -12.62
CA ALA A 220 1.77 34.68 -13.33
C ALA A 220 0.87 33.44 -13.36
N ARG A 221 -0.45 33.63 -13.42
CA ARG A 221 -1.43 32.55 -13.61
C ARG A 221 -2.18 32.77 -14.93
N PRO A 222 -1.61 32.34 -16.06
CA PRO A 222 -2.32 32.42 -17.33
C PRO A 222 -3.46 31.41 -17.35
N THR A 223 -4.65 31.89 -17.67
CA THR A 223 -5.89 31.12 -17.75
C THR A 223 -6.49 31.24 -19.15
N GLY A 224 -7.39 30.33 -19.51
CA GLY A 224 -8.02 30.32 -20.83
C GLY A 224 -7.10 29.82 -21.94
N ARG A 225 -7.45 30.17 -23.19
CA ARG A 225 -6.65 29.82 -24.36
C ARG A 225 -5.45 30.76 -24.47
N LEU A 226 -4.31 30.14 -24.74
CA LEU A 226 -3.02 30.78 -24.87
C LEU A 226 -2.42 30.41 -26.22
N VAL A 227 -1.46 31.20 -26.66
CA VAL A 227 -0.63 30.89 -27.82
C VAL A 227 0.82 30.84 -27.37
N LEU A 228 1.41 29.66 -27.47
CA LEU A 228 2.84 29.47 -27.23
C LEU A 228 3.62 29.86 -28.49
N SER A 229 4.53 30.82 -28.36
CA SER A 229 5.44 31.25 -29.41
C SER A 229 6.90 30.95 -29.03
N PHE A 230 7.73 30.65 -30.03
CA PHE A 230 9.14 30.34 -29.83
C PHE A 230 9.99 31.47 -30.42
N ALA A 231 10.97 31.98 -29.67
CA ALA A 231 11.71 33.17 -30.05
C ALA A 231 12.47 33.08 -31.39
N SER A 232 12.75 31.88 -31.90
CA SER A 232 13.42 31.67 -33.22
C SER A 232 12.54 31.09 -34.32
N ALA A 233 11.28 30.75 -34.05
CA ALA A 233 10.44 30.06 -35.02
C ALA A 233 9.13 30.80 -35.22
N ALA A 234 8.72 30.99 -36.48
CA ALA A 234 7.40 31.48 -36.86
C ALA A 234 6.25 30.52 -36.47
N VAL A 235 6.52 29.51 -35.64
CA VAL A 235 5.58 28.49 -35.21
C VAL A 235 4.92 28.95 -33.93
N GLN A 236 3.61 29.15 -34.01
CA GLN A 236 2.74 29.38 -32.86
C GLN A 236 1.89 28.14 -32.60
N ARG A 237 1.67 27.81 -31.34
CA ARG A 237 0.83 26.67 -30.93
C ARG A 237 -0.25 27.14 -29.96
N PRO A 238 -1.54 27.09 -30.37
CA PRO A 238 -2.64 27.23 -29.43
C PRO A 238 -2.52 26.19 -28.33
N CYS A 239 -2.71 26.63 -27.09
CA CYS A 239 -2.57 25.77 -25.94
C CYS A 239 -3.48 26.20 -24.78
N GLU A 240 -3.76 25.26 -23.89
CA GLU A 240 -4.50 25.50 -22.66
C GLU A 240 -3.68 25.03 -21.46
N PRO A 241 -3.69 25.77 -20.34
CA PRO A 241 -3.06 25.35 -19.11
C PRO A 241 -3.79 24.11 -18.54
N VAL A 242 -3.03 23.11 -18.13
CA VAL A 242 -3.54 21.85 -17.55
C VAL A 242 -3.25 21.80 -16.05
N TRP A 243 -2.08 22.27 -15.64
CA TRP A 243 -1.67 22.37 -14.25
C TRP A 243 -0.63 23.47 -14.11
N GLN A 244 -0.51 24.03 -12.92
CA GLN A 244 0.55 24.96 -12.57
C GLN A 244 1.01 24.70 -11.13
N ASP A 245 2.32 24.61 -10.93
CA ASP A 245 2.98 24.51 -9.63
C ASP A 245 4.08 25.57 -9.53
N GLY A 246 3.84 26.58 -8.70
CA GLY A 246 4.69 27.77 -8.65
C GLY A 246 4.84 28.45 -10.02
N ARG A 247 6.05 28.43 -10.57
CA ARG A 247 6.37 28.98 -11.90
C ARG A 247 6.36 27.92 -13.01
N ASP A 248 6.25 26.65 -12.68
CA ASP A 248 6.16 25.58 -13.66
C ASP A 248 4.72 25.39 -14.09
N ILE A 249 4.49 25.34 -15.40
CA ILE A 249 3.18 25.19 -15.99
C ILE A 249 3.20 24.10 -17.06
N GLY A 250 2.19 23.23 -17.03
CA GLY A 250 1.94 22.27 -18.09
C GLY A 250 0.85 22.78 -19.01
N VAL A 251 1.13 22.84 -20.31
CA VAL A 251 0.16 23.21 -21.34
C VAL A 251 -0.15 22.04 -22.26
N ARG A 252 -1.40 21.93 -22.69
CA ARG A 252 -1.87 20.99 -23.71
C ARG A 252 -2.10 21.76 -25.00
N PHE A 253 -1.63 21.22 -26.12
CA PHE A 253 -1.90 21.81 -27.43
C PHE A 253 -3.34 21.53 -27.86
N VAL A 254 -3.98 22.53 -28.46
CA VAL A 254 -5.37 22.50 -28.94
C VAL A 254 -5.41 22.55 -30.45
#